data_AF-A0A2K8MDR7-F1
#
_entry.id   AF-A0A2K8MDR7-F1
#
_cell.length_a   1.000
_cell.length_b   1.000
_cell.length_c   1.000
_cell.angle_alpha   90.00
_cell.angle_beta   90.00
_cell.angle_gamma   90.00
#
_symmetry.space_group_name_H-M   'P 1'
#
loop_
_entity.id
_entity.type
_entity.pdbx_description
1 polymer ?
#
loop_
_entity_poly.entity_id
_entity_poly.type
_entity_poly.pdbx_seq_one_letter_code
_entity_poly.pdbx_strand_id
1 'polypeptide(L)'
;MRRGFLSDLFAGVVAKRLTLVETITEKSNQHEFQGTLPLRQLLGVEDRRGVATRFIWLSGEQEALTEDGFMSWSNVRKGKPRAPEFHLYYSTNAVTEMMRADDMLFIALARDGSLLAVVTPAESTIQNQLLWLFGLHDQPMFGFTFQPIEGSSDAELDYIARYILSELGIAPGEPDARELDTLIEPFGLTMPPTRTFSELARSSLPHLSAPDDPDRVLVEWMDREEQLFRRLERRIVAERIAAGFMAPDGADVDGFLSFSLSVQNRRKSRAGQALENHLEAIFIAHGVEHRRGAATENRNKPDFLFPGPMQYRDPAFPASRLTMLGAKSTAKDRWRQILSEADRIPEKHLLTLEPGISENQTREMQARHLQLVLPSRLHVTYRPAQQGWLMNLEAFLSLVKERQTGHG
;
A
#
# COMPACT_ATOMS: atom_id res chain seq x y z
N MET A 1 -4.28 3.93 -27.16
CA MET A 1 -3.11 3.89 -26.27
C MET A 1 -3.62 3.87 -24.85
N ARG A 2 -3.46 2.77 -24.11
CA ARG A 2 -3.73 2.76 -22.67
C ARG A 2 -2.60 3.53 -21.99
N ARG A 3 -2.91 4.72 -21.48
CA ARG A 3 -1.98 5.50 -20.66
C ARG A 3 -1.80 4.76 -19.33
N GLY A 4 -0.58 4.78 -18.78
CA GLY A 4 -0.30 4.14 -17.50
C GLY A 4 -0.97 4.91 -16.36
N PHE A 5 -1.39 4.20 -15.32
CA PHE A 5 -2.22 4.73 -14.24
C PHE A 5 -1.69 6.05 -13.60
N LEU A 6 -0.38 6.11 -13.35
CA LEU A 6 0.29 7.30 -12.82
C LEU A 6 0.38 8.45 -13.83
N SER A 7 0.55 8.14 -15.12
CA SER A 7 0.71 9.14 -16.19
C SER A 7 -0.57 9.91 -16.47
N ASP A 8 -1.73 9.35 -16.11
CA ASP A 8 -3.03 10.03 -16.17
C ASP A 8 -3.23 11.01 -15.01
N LEU A 9 -2.56 10.80 -13.87
CA LEU A 9 -2.68 11.65 -12.70
C LEU A 9 -1.64 12.77 -12.68
N PHE A 10 -0.39 12.44 -13.00
CA PHE A 10 0.75 13.33 -12.80
C PHE A 10 1.54 13.55 -14.08
N ALA A 11 2.01 14.78 -14.28
CA ALA A 11 2.90 15.16 -15.37
C ALA A 11 4.37 14.82 -15.05
N GLY A 12 4.74 14.88 -13.77
CA GLY A 12 6.08 14.57 -13.29
C GLY A 12 6.16 14.73 -11.78
N VAL A 13 7.29 14.33 -11.23
CA VAL A 13 7.54 14.38 -9.79
C VAL A 13 8.98 14.78 -9.53
N VAL A 14 9.19 15.52 -8.45
CA VAL A 14 10.51 15.70 -7.86
C VAL A 14 10.52 15.19 -6.43
N ALA A 15 11.65 14.67 -5.98
CA ALA A 15 11.80 14.30 -4.58
C ALA A 15 13.18 14.71 -4.05
N LYS A 16 13.26 15.08 -2.77
CA LYS A 16 14.52 15.35 -2.05
C LYS A 16 14.43 14.97 -0.58
N ARG A 17 15.57 14.85 0.09
CA ARG A 17 15.61 14.94 1.56
C ARG A 17 15.67 16.40 2.00
N LEU A 18 14.90 16.72 3.03
CA LEU A 18 14.80 18.07 3.58
C LEU A 18 16.06 18.43 4.35
N THR A 19 16.50 19.68 4.20
CA THR A 19 17.54 20.27 5.03
C THR A 19 16.94 21.11 6.15
N LEU A 20 17.72 21.42 7.19
CA LEU A 20 17.24 22.19 8.35
C LEU A 20 16.65 23.56 7.94
N VAL A 21 17.23 24.22 6.93
CA VAL A 21 16.78 25.55 6.48
C VAL A 21 15.46 25.52 5.70
N GLU A 22 15.03 24.34 5.26
CA GLU A 22 13.78 24.12 4.51
C GLU A 22 12.66 23.59 5.41
N THR A 23 12.88 23.59 6.72
CA THR A 23 11.93 23.14 7.74
C THR A 23 11.60 24.28 8.69
N ILE A 24 10.40 24.25 9.26
CA ILE A 24 9.96 25.25 10.24
C ILE A 24 10.55 24.87 11.60
N THR A 25 11.49 25.67 12.10
CA THR A 25 12.11 25.47 13.41
C THR A 25 12.28 26.80 14.12
N GLU A 26 12.51 26.79 15.45
CA GLU A 26 12.84 28.03 16.19
C GLU A 26 14.05 28.80 15.60
N LYS A 27 14.90 28.13 14.80
CA LYS A 27 16.09 28.69 14.16
C LYS A 27 15.91 29.01 12.66
N SER A 28 14.82 28.58 12.04
CA SER A 28 14.51 28.80 10.62
C SER A 28 13.02 29.02 10.40
N ASN A 29 12.66 30.23 9.99
CA ASN A 29 11.31 30.60 9.53
C ASN A 29 11.23 30.66 7.99
N GLN A 30 12.14 29.97 7.29
CA GLN A 30 12.12 29.97 5.84
C GLN A 30 11.05 29.01 5.35
N HIS A 31 10.09 29.56 4.61
CA HIS A 31 8.98 28.84 3.99
C HIS A 31 9.28 28.55 2.52
N GLU A 32 10.52 28.19 2.21
CA GLU A 32 10.96 28.04 0.82
C GLU A 32 11.90 26.86 0.59
N PHE A 33 11.72 26.20 -0.55
CA PHE A 33 12.68 25.27 -1.10
C PHE A 33 13.52 25.98 -2.17
N GLN A 34 14.83 25.72 -2.16
CA GLN A 34 15.71 26.28 -3.17
C GLN A 34 15.35 25.72 -4.55
N GLY A 35 15.14 26.60 -5.53
CA GLY A 35 14.78 26.21 -6.90
C GLY A 35 15.95 25.63 -7.65
N THR A 36 16.04 24.32 -7.59
CA THR A 36 17.03 23.51 -8.30
C THR A 36 16.62 23.25 -9.75
N LEU A 37 17.51 22.67 -10.56
CA LEU A 37 17.22 22.26 -11.94
C LEU A 37 16.01 21.30 -12.04
N PRO A 38 15.87 20.26 -11.18
CA PRO A 38 14.69 19.40 -11.15
C PRO A 38 13.35 20.14 -10.98
N LEU A 39 13.30 21.12 -10.07
CA LEU A 39 12.08 21.94 -9.88
C LEU A 39 11.76 22.78 -11.12
N ARG A 40 12.79 23.31 -11.80
CA ARG A 40 12.63 23.98 -13.10
C ARG A 40 12.12 23.05 -14.20
N GLN A 41 12.56 21.79 -14.22
CA GLN A 41 12.05 20.80 -15.17
C GLN A 41 10.58 20.47 -14.91
N LEU A 42 10.17 20.40 -13.64
CA LEU A 42 8.78 20.13 -13.26
C LEU A 42 7.84 21.33 -13.50
N LEU A 43 8.20 22.51 -13.02
CA LEU A 43 7.32 23.69 -12.99
C LEU A 43 7.55 24.67 -14.14
N GLY A 44 8.63 24.50 -14.90
CA GLY A 44 9.05 25.40 -15.96
C GLY A 44 9.74 26.67 -15.43
N VAL A 45 9.83 27.68 -16.29
CA VAL A 45 10.55 28.94 -16.02
C VAL A 45 9.64 30.12 -15.73
N GLU A 46 8.34 29.97 -15.93
CA GLU A 46 7.34 31.00 -15.65
C GLU A 46 6.95 31.03 -14.18
N ASP A 47 6.69 32.23 -13.66
CA ASP A 47 6.22 32.38 -12.28
C ASP A 47 4.81 31.78 -12.13
N ARG A 48 4.61 30.97 -11.09
CA ARG A 48 3.31 30.41 -10.72
C ARG A 48 3.01 30.79 -9.28
N ARG A 49 1.96 31.58 -9.05
CA ARG A 49 1.58 32.04 -7.70
C ARG A 49 0.34 31.31 -7.21
N GLY A 50 0.35 30.94 -5.93
CA GLY A 50 -0.82 30.36 -5.27
C GLY A 50 -1.31 29.06 -5.91
N VAL A 51 -0.40 28.21 -6.37
CA VAL A 51 -0.77 26.91 -6.95
C VAL A 51 -1.40 26.08 -5.84
N ALA A 52 -2.67 25.71 -6.00
CA ALA A 52 -3.38 24.86 -5.05
C ALA A 52 -2.56 23.59 -4.79
N THR A 53 -2.28 23.32 -3.52
CA THR A 53 -1.40 22.22 -3.11
C THR A 53 -2.06 21.43 -2.00
N ARG A 54 -2.13 20.11 -2.17
CA ARG A 54 -2.46 19.19 -1.09
C ARG A 54 -1.19 18.69 -0.43
N PHE A 55 -1.07 18.89 0.87
CA PHE A 55 0.04 18.43 1.68
C PHE A 55 -0.38 17.17 2.43
N ILE A 56 0.45 16.12 2.38
CA ILE A 56 0.23 14.87 3.08
C ILE A 56 1.48 14.54 3.89
N TRP A 57 1.32 14.41 5.20
CA TRP A 57 2.33 13.80 6.07
C TRP A 57 1.94 12.35 6.33
N LEU A 58 2.83 11.40 6.05
CA LEU A 58 2.60 9.98 6.27
C LEU A 58 3.51 9.47 7.37
N SER A 59 2.97 9.40 8.59
CA SER A 59 3.60 8.62 9.65
C SER A 59 3.37 7.14 9.36
N GLY A 60 4.43 6.32 9.43
CA GLY A 60 4.35 4.89 9.05
C GLY A 60 3.34 4.05 9.85
N GLU A 61 2.80 4.58 10.94
CA GLU A 61 2.12 3.78 11.96
C GLU A 61 0.59 3.78 11.83
N GLN A 62 -0.07 4.90 11.50
CA GLN A 62 -1.52 4.93 11.14
C GLN A 62 -2.11 6.33 10.85
N GLU A 63 -1.37 7.41 11.04
CA GLU A 63 -1.88 8.77 10.80
C GLU A 63 -1.27 9.35 9.53
N ALA A 64 -2.14 9.50 8.53
CA ALA A 64 -1.92 10.41 7.42
C ALA A 64 -2.57 11.74 7.80
N LEU A 65 -1.77 12.79 7.96
CA LEU A 65 -2.29 14.14 8.12
C LEU A 65 -2.37 14.77 6.73
N THR A 66 -3.54 15.27 6.36
CA THR A 66 -3.76 15.94 5.08
C THR A 66 -4.23 17.36 5.31
N GLU A 67 -3.57 18.30 4.66
CA GLU A 67 -3.87 19.73 4.72
C GLU A 67 -3.92 20.29 3.30
N ASP A 68 -4.88 21.17 3.03
CA ASP A 68 -4.89 21.95 1.79
C ASP A 68 -4.16 23.28 2.02
N GLY A 69 -3.44 23.74 1.01
CA GLY A 69 -2.67 24.97 1.06
C GLY A 69 -2.23 25.41 -0.34
N PHE A 70 -1.10 26.10 -0.42
CA PHE A 70 -0.55 26.53 -1.70
C PHE A 70 0.98 26.51 -1.74
N MET A 71 1.51 26.45 -2.96
CA MET A 71 2.92 26.73 -3.24
C MET A 71 3.04 27.81 -4.31
N SER A 72 4.11 28.60 -4.25
CA SER A 72 4.40 29.64 -5.24
C SER A 72 5.82 29.50 -5.77
N TRP A 73 5.93 29.28 -7.08
CA TRP A 73 7.19 29.19 -7.82
C TRP A 73 7.51 30.54 -8.45
N SER A 74 8.66 31.12 -8.16
CA SER A 74 9.04 32.39 -8.79
C SER A 74 10.53 32.63 -8.87
N ASN A 75 10.93 33.42 -9.87
CA ASN A 75 12.27 33.98 -9.95
C ASN A 75 12.39 35.23 -9.05
N VAL A 76 13.00 35.09 -7.87
CA VAL A 76 13.17 36.18 -6.89
C VAL A 76 14.15 37.28 -7.36
N ARG A 77 14.83 37.04 -8.48
CA ARG A 77 15.71 38.00 -9.17
C ARG A 77 15.14 38.55 -10.47
N LYS A 78 13.85 38.34 -10.75
CA LYS A 78 13.19 38.92 -11.93
C LYS A 78 13.40 40.45 -11.99
N GLY A 79 13.90 40.94 -13.12
CA GLY A 79 14.20 42.36 -13.33
C GLY A 79 15.51 42.87 -12.72
N LYS A 80 16.33 42.02 -12.09
CA LYS A 80 17.64 42.39 -11.53
C LYS A 80 18.77 42.02 -12.51
N PRO A 81 19.92 42.74 -12.52
CA PRO A 81 21.07 42.43 -13.38
C PRO A 81 21.90 41.26 -12.80
N ARG A 82 21.24 40.15 -12.46
CA ARG A 82 21.84 38.96 -11.87
C ARG A 82 21.21 37.72 -12.51
N ALA A 83 21.94 36.60 -12.48
CA ALA A 83 21.40 35.33 -12.95
C ALA A 83 20.10 34.97 -12.19
N PRO A 84 19.09 34.39 -12.87
CA PRO A 84 17.83 33.96 -12.25
C PRO A 84 18.07 33.08 -11.02
N GLU A 85 17.29 33.34 -9.97
CA GLU A 85 17.27 32.54 -8.76
C GLU A 85 15.81 32.22 -8.48
N PHE A 86 15.47 30.94 -8.54
CA PHE A 86 14.09 30.51 -8.38
C PHE A 86 13.90 29.93 -7.00
N HIS A 87 12.81 30.27 -6.34
CA HIS A 87 12.41 29.71 -5.05
C HIS A 87 11.00 29.11 -5.18
N LEU A 88 10.76 28.01 -4.47
CA LEU A 88 9.42 27.44 -4.30
C LEU A 88 8.96 27.70 -2.87
N TYR A 89 8.11 28.70 -2.70
CA TYR A 89 7.49 29.03 -1.42
C TYR A 89 6.33 28.07 -1.12
N TYR A 90 6.11 27.73 0.16
CA TYR A 90 4.96 26.94 0.61
C TYR A 90 4.20 27.62 1.75
N SER A 91 2.89 27.44 1.80
CA SER A 91 2.04 27.91 2.90
C SER A 91 2.25 27.12 4.18
N THR A 92 2.26 27.79 5.34
CA THR A 92 2.25 27.11 6.64
C THR A 92 0.92 26.40 6.90
N ASN A 93 1.02 25.15 7.32
CA ASN A 93 -0.06 24.30 7.83
C ASN A 93 0.54 23.21 8.74
N ALA A 94 -0.32 22.40 9.34
CA ALA A 94 0.08 21.36 10.28
C ALA A 94 1.07 20.33 9.67
N VAL A 95 0.97 20.03 8.36
CA VAL A 95 1.95 19.15 7.68
C VAL A 95 3.32 19.80 7.56
N THR A 96 3.39 21.07 7.13
CA THR A 96 4.67 21.79 6.98
C THR A 96 5.37 22.07 8.29
N GLU A 97 4.61 22.20 9.39
CA GLU A 97 5.14 22.33 10.75
C GLU A 97 5.73 21.01 11.28
N MET A 98 5.31 19.88 10.74
CA MET A 98 5.83 18.56 11.10
C MET A 98 7.10 18.17 10.33
N MET A 99 7.44 18.88 9.26
CA MET A 99 8.64 18.62 8.47
C MET A 99 9.91 18.70 9.33
N ARG A 100 10.77 17.69 9.24
CA ARG A 100 12.07 17.64 9.89
C ARG A 100 13.18 17.50 8.87
N ALA A 101 14.38 17.89 9.27
CA ALA A 101 15.57 17.56 8.50
C ALA A 101 15.65 16.04 8.28
N ASP A 102 16.16 15.64 7.13
CA ASP A 102 16.28 14.27 6.62
C ASP A 102 14.99 13.57 6.18
N ASP A 103 13.80 14.12 6.49
CA ASP A 103 12.55 13.64 5.91
C ASP A 103 12.59 13.71 4.39
N MET A 104 11.90 12.77 3.72
CA MET A 104 11.77 12.78 2.27
C MET A 104 10.53 13.58 1.86
N LEU A 105 10.72 14.60 1.04
CA LEU A 105 9.67 15.37 0.40
C LEU A 105 9.54 14.95 -1.07
N PHE A 106 8.31 14.64 -1.48
CA PHE A 106 7.90 14.43 -2.87
C PHE A 106 6.97 15.56 -3.29
N ILE A 107 7.18 16.14 -4.46
CA ILE A 107 6.31 17.15 -5.08
C ILE A 107 5.92 16.64 -6.46
N ALA A 108 4.65 16.28 -6.63
CA ALA A 108 4.10 15.83 -7.90
C ALA A 108 3.21 16.91 -8.51
N LEU A 109 3.42 17.21 -9.80
CA LEU A 109 2.56 18.11 -10.57
C LEU A 109 1.42 17.30 -11.19
N ALA A 110 0.20 17.53 -10.72
CA ALA A 110 -0.99 16.92 -11.27
C ALA A 110 -1.30 17.46 -12.69
N ARG A 111 -2.02 16.66 -13.49
CA ARG A 111 -2.41 17.04 -14.86
C ARG A 111 -3.36 18.25 -14.91
N ASP A 112 -4.09 18.51 -13.84
CA ASP A 112 -4.95 19.69 -13.70
C ASP A 112 -4.19 20.97 -13.29
N GLY A 113 -2.87 20.87 -13.08
CA GLY A 113 -1.99 21.98 -12.70
C GLY A 113 -1.84 22.18 -11.19
N SER A 114 -2.56 21.43 -10.35
CA SER A 114 -2.37 21.42 -8.90
C SER A 114 -1.11 20.65 -8.47
N LEU A 115 -0.70 20.82 -7.21
CA LEU A 115 0.45 20.11 -6.65
C LEU A 115 0.03 19.15 -5.54
N LEU A 116 0.72 18.02 -5.46
CA LEU A 116 0.68 17.11 -4.34
C LEU A 116 2.06 17.10 -3.67
N ALA A 117 2.11 17.52 -2.42
CA ALA A 117 3.32 17.50 -1.60
C ALA A 117 3.18 16.37 -0.55
N VAL A 118 3.99 15.32 -0.66
CA VAL A 118 4.00 14.21 0.29
C VAL A 118 5.30 14.21 1.07
N VAL A 119 5.20 14.17 2.40
CA VAL A 119 6.34 14.12 3.31
C VAL A 119 6.31 12.79 4.07
N THR A 120 7.46 12.13 4.11
CA THR A 120 7.62 10.85 4.81
C THR A 120 8.86 10.86 5.70
N PRO A 121 8.82 10.24 6.88
CA PRO A 121 10.01 10.02 7.69
C PRO A 121 11.10 9.27 6.92
N ALA A 122 12.35 9.61 7.21
CA ALA A 122 13.50 8.90 6.67
C ALA A 122 13.47 7.40 7.01
N GLU A 123 13.91 6.58 6.05
CA GLU A 123 14.03 5.12 6.13
C GLU A 123 12.71 4.40 6.45
N SER A 124 11.57 5.05 6.18
CA SER A 124 10.24 4.47 6.40
C SER A 124 9.79 3.57 5.24
N THR A 125 8.86 2.65 5.53
CA THR A 125 8.21 1.81 4.52
C THR A 125 7.56 2.66 3.43
N ILE A 126 6.84 3.72 3.82
CA ILE A 126 6.16 4.61 2.87
C ILE A 126 7.16 5.39 2.00
N GLN A 127 8.33 5.77 2.52
CA GLN A 127 9.38 6.37 1.70
C GLN A 127 9.81 5.42 0.59
N ASN A 128 10.10 4.15 0.92
CA ASN A 128 10.51 3.15 -0.07
C ASN A 128 9.42 2.92 -1.12
N GLN A 129 8.16 2.83 -0.71
CA GLN A 129 7.01 2.70 -1.60
C GLN A 129 6.93 3.87 -2.59
N LEU A 130 7.05 5.12 -2.12
CA LEU A 130 6.97 6.29 -3.00
C LEU A 130 8.19 6.41 -3.92
N LEU A 131 9.39 6.07 -3.44
CA LEU A 131 10.58 6.01 -4.30
C LEU A 131 10.38 4.99 -5.43
N TRP A 132 9.84 3.81 -5.11
CA TRP A 132 9.53 2.80 -6.12
C TRP A 132 8.45 3.27 -7.09
N LEU A 133 7.33 3.79 -6.58
CA LEU A 133 6.18 4.28 -7.36
C LEU A 133 6.60 5.30 -8.40
N PHE A 134 7.49 6.21 -8.02
CA PHE A 134 7.99 7.29 -8.86
C PHE A 134 9.27 6.93 -9.61
N GLY A 135 9.78 5.70 -9.52
CA GLY A 135 10.99 5.26 -10.24
C GLY A 135 12.28 5.94 -9.76
N LEU A 136 12.32 6.43 -8.51
CA LEU A 136 13.35 7.30 -7.94
C LEU A 136 14.44 6.55 -7.15
N HIS A 137 14.80 5.33 -7.55
CA HIS A 137 15.58 4.37 -6.74
C HIS A 137 16.97 4.86 -6.27
N ASP A 138 17.64 5.75 -7.03
CA ASP A 138 18.94 6.33 -6.70
C ASP A 138 18.84 7.86 -6.50
N GLN A 139 18.56 8.30 -5.26
CA GLN A 139 18.49 9.72 -4.91
C GLN A 139 19.82 10.26 -4.39
N PRO A 140 20.31 11.42 -4.86
CA PRO A 140 21.38 12.15 -4.19
C PRO A 140 20.93 12.61 -2.80
N MET A 141 21.82 12.62 -1.81
CA MET A 141 21.45 12.80 -0.40
C MET A 141 20.62 14.05 -0.10
N PHE A 142 20.82 15.18 -0.79
CA PHE A 142 20.12 16.45 -0.48
C PHE A 142 19.62 17.20 -1.73
N GLY A 143 19.75 16.60 -2.91
CA GLY A 143 19.28 17.19 -4.18
C GLY A 143 17.86 16.74 -4.50
N PHE A 144 17.13 17.55 -5.27
CA PHE A 144 15.94 17.04 -5.94
C PHE A 144 16.35 16.09 -7.08
N THR A 145 15.52 15.10 -7.37
CA THR A 145 15.59 14.32 -8.63
C THR A 145 14.26 14.42 -9.35
N PHE A 146 14.30 14.74 -10.65
CA PHE A 146 13.10 14.80 -11.50
C PHE A 146 12.90 13.48 -12.23
N GLN A 147 11.67 12.96 -12.21
CA GLN A 147 11.25 11.84 -13.04
C GLN A 147 10.02 12.24 -13.89
N PRO A 148 10.09 12.12 -15.22
CA PRO A 148 8.91 12.20 -16.07
C PRO A 148 8.07 10.92 -15.91
N ILE A 149 6.74 11.06 -15.87
CA ILE A 149 5.83 9.92 -15.78
C ILE A 149 5.31 9.60 -17.18
N GLU A 150 5.92 8.61 -17.83
CA GLU A 150 5.62 8.16 -19.19
C GLU A 150 4.83 6.84 -19.18
N GLY A 151 3.92 6.66 -20.14
CA GLY A 151 3.04 5.49 -20.19
C GLY A 151 3.76 4.22 -20.62
N SER A 152 4.01 3.31 -19.69
CA SER A 152 4.35 1.91 -19.99
C SER A 152 3.43 1.00 -19.16
N SER A 153 2.85 -0.02 -19.80
CA SER A 153 1.88 -0.92 -19.17
C SER A 153 2.52 -2.26 -18.84
N ASP A 154 2.66 -2.55 -17.55
CA ASP A 154 2.71 -3.92 -17.03
C ASP A 154 1.57 -4.03 -16.02
N ALA A 155 0.61 -4.93 -16.26
CA ALA A 155 -0.62 -5.03 -15.49
C ALA A 155 -0.37 -5.33 -13.99
N GLU A 156 0.77 -5.95 -13.68
CA GLU A 156 1.14 -6.30 -12.31
C GLU A 156 1.86 -5.14 -11.59
N LEU A 157 2.55 -4.25 -12.34
CA LEU A 157 3.02 -2.95 -11.82
C LEU A 157 1.83 -2.04 -11.48
N ASP A 158 0.72 -2.17 -12.20
CA ASP A 158 -0.51 -1.40 -11.92
C ASP A 158 -1.14 -1.78 -10.57
N TYR A 159 -1.05 -3.02 -10.07
CA TYR A 159 -1.58 -3.37 -8.75
C TYR A 159 -0.81 -2.66 -7.62
N ILE A 160 0.53 -2.73 -7.66
CA ILE A 160 1.39 -2.11 -6.64
C ILE A 160 1.21 -0.59 -6.66
N ALA A 161 1.15 0.01 -7.85
CA ALA A 161 0.90 1.44 -7.99
C ALA A 161 -0.47 1.83 -7.40
N ARG A 162 -1.53 1.04 -7.68
CA ARG A 162 -2.87 1.25 -7.11
C ARG A 162 -2.88 1.10 -5.59
N TYR A 163 -2.14 0.14 -5.05
CA TYR A 163 -1.98 -0.04 -3.59
C TYR A 163 -1.41 1.22 -2.96
N ILE A 164 -0.26 1.71 -3.45
CA ILE A 164 0.44 2.86 -2.87
C ILE A 164 -0.41 4.13 -3.01
N LEU A 165 -1.04 4.35 -4.17
CA LEU A 165 -1.93 5.50 -4.38
C LEU A 165 -3.16 5.45 -3.47
N SER A 166 -3.71 4.25 -3.23
CA SER A 166 -4.82 4.08 -2.29
C SER A 166 -4.41 4.43 -0.85
N GLU A 167 -3.18 4.11 -0.43
CA GLU A 167 -2.63 4.53 0.87
C GLU A 167 -2.46 6.06 0.96
N LEU A 168 -2.21 6.72 -0.18
CA LEU A 168 -2.22 8.20 -0.27
C LEU A 168 -3.62 8.81 -0.27
N GLY A 169 -4.68 8.00 -0.20
CA GLY A 169 -6.07 8.46 -0.34
C GLY A 169 -6.41 8.88 -1.78
N ILE A 170 -5.57 8.57 -2.76
CA ILE A 170 -5.78 8.85 -4.17
C ILE A 170 -6.47 7.64 -4.78
N ALA A 171 -7.75 7.80 -5.12
CA ALA A 171 -8.49 6.73 -5.78
C ALA A 171 -7.97 6.56 -7.21
N PRO A 172 -7.35 5.42 -7.56
CA PRO A 172 -7.00 5.18 -8.93
C PRO A 172 -8.24 5.17 -9.83
N GLY A 173 -8.19 5.89 -10.96
CA GLY A 173 -9.15 5.82 -12.05
C GLY A 173 -9.36 4.38 -12.54
N GLU A 174 -10.59 4.07 -12.89
CA GLU A 174 -11.01 2.70 -13.21
C GLU A 174 -10.82 2.42 -14.70
N PRO A 175 -10.14 1.32 -15.10
CA PRO A 175 -10.19 0.86 -16.48
C PRO A 175 -11.62 0.43 -16.86
N ASP A 176 -11.90 0.46 -18.17
CA ASP A 176 -13.23 0.49 -18.77
C ASP A 176 -14.18 -0.64 -18.31
N ALA A 177 -15.46 -0.27 -18.22
CA ALA A 177 -16.33 -0.47 -17.08
C ALA A 177 -17.32 -1.64 -17.17
N ARG A 178 -17.56 -2.19 -18.36
CA ARG A 178 -18.76 -3.01 -18.59
C ARG A 178 -18.64 -4.44 -18.09
N GLU A 179 -17.49 -5.07 -18.26
CA GLU A 179 -17.31 -6.48 -17.91
C GLU A 179 -17.42 -6.71 -16.40
N LEU A 180 -16.85 -5.80 -15.60
CA LEU A 180 -16.91 -5.87 -14.14
C LEU A 180 -18.32 -5.59 -13.62
N ASP A 181 -19.06 -4.67 -14.26
CA ASP A 181 -20.43 -4.31 -13.86
C ASP A 181 -21.39 -5.50 -14.01
N THR A 182 -21.27 -6.28 -15.10
CA THR A 182 -22.07 -7.50 -15.29
C THR A 182 -21.81 -8.55 -14.22
N LEU A 183 -20.57 -8.68 -13.74
CA LEU A 183 -20.21 -9.65 -12.70
C LEU A 183 -20.82 -9.33 -11.34
N ILE A 184 -20.99 -8.05 -11.02
CA ILE A 184 -21.54 -7.61 -9.72
C ILE A 184 -23.05 -7.34 -9.75
N GLU A 185 -23.66 -7.28 -10.94
CA GLU A 185 -25.09 -7.03 -11.12
C GLU A 185 -25.99 -7.94 -10.26
N PRO A 186 -25.72 -9.26 -10.12
CA PRO A 186 -26.55 -10.15 -9.29
C PRO A 186 -26.65 -9.75 -7.82
N PHE A 187 -25.70 -8.96 -7.29
CA PHE A 187 -25.71 -8.51 -5.90
C PHE A 187 -26.50 -7.21 -5.68
N GLY A 188 -26.86 -6.50 -6.75
CA GLY A 188 -27.62 -5.25 -6.68
C GLY A 188 -26.94 -4.19 -5.79
N LEU A 189 -27.57 -3.88 -4.65
CA LEU A 189 -27.11 -2.91 -3.65
C LEU A 189 -26.69 -3.56 -2.32
N THR A 190 -26.43 -4.87 -2.34
CA THR A 190 -26.05 -5.62 -1.15
C THR A 190 -24.64 -6.14 -1.32
N MET A 191 -23.81 -5.99 -0.29
CA MET A 191 -22.49 -6.60 -0.32
C MET A 191 -22.57 -8.10 0.04
N PRO A 192 -22.15 -9.02 -0.84
CA PRO A 192 -22.12 -10.44 -0.51
C PRO A 192 -21.05 -10.77 0.55
N PRO A 193 -21.14 -11.96 1.18
CA PRO A 193 -20.09 -12.48 2.03
C PRO A 193 -18.73 -12.53 1.30
N THR A 194 -17.64 -12.23 2.03
CA THR A 194 -16.29 -12.15 1.43
C THR A 194 -15.90 -13.43 0.71
N ARG A 195 -16.26 -14.62 1.25
CA ARG A 195 -15.96 -15.91 0.60
C ARG A 195 -16.60 -16.05 -0.78
N THR A 196 -17.89 -15.71 -0.91
CA THR A 196 -18.61 -15.72 -2.19
C THR A 196 -18.01 -14.73 -3.18
N PHE A 197 -17.55 -13.57 -2.68
CA PHE A 197 -16.93 -12.56 -3.52
C PHE A 197 -15.53 -12.97 -4.01
N SER A 198 -14.72 -13.58 -3.14
CA SER A 198 -13.44 -14.17 -3.53
C SER A 198 -13.63 -15.29 -4.55
N GLU A 199 -14.68 -16.11 -4.43
CA GLU A 199 -15.03 -17.12 -5.45
C GLU A 199 -15.39 -16.50 -6.79
N LEU A 200 -16.17 -15.42 -6.81
CA LEU A 200 -16.48 -14.67 -8.03
C LEU A 200 -15.22 -14.10 -8.69
N ALA A 201 -14.32 -13.49 -7.89
CA ALA A 201 -13.07 -12.94 -8.41
C ALA A 201 -12.25 -14.02 -9.13
N ARG A 202 -12.10 -15.20 -8.50
CA ARG A 202 -11.39 -16.35 -9.08
C ARG A 202 -12.06 -16.87 -10.35
N SER A 203 -13.39 -17.07 -10.33
CA SER A 203 -14.12 -17.62 -11.48
C SER A 203 -14.14 -16.67 -12.68
N SER A 204 -14.00 -15.36 -12.44
CA SER A 204 -13.89 -14.36 -13.50
C SER A 204 -12.53 -14.34 -14.22
N LEU A 205 -11.57 -15.15 -13.77
CA LEU A 205 -10.22 -15.29 -14.34
C LEU A 205 -9.92 -16.76 -14.68
N PRO A 206 -10.65 -17.39 -15.62
CA PRO A 206 -10.55 -18.83 -15.89
C PRO A 206 -9.22 -19.26 -16.53
N HIS A 207 -8.42 -18.31 -17.01
CA HIS A 207 -7.11 -18.57 -17.62
C HIS A 207 -5.99 -18.70 -16.58
N LEU A 208 -6.27 -18.40 -15.31
CA LEU A 208 -5.31 -18.52 -14.23
C LEU A 208 -5.48 -19.87 -13.52
N SER A 209 -4.38 -20.57 -13.33
CA SER A 209 -4.33 -21.90 -12.71
C SER A 209 -3.45 -21.81 -11.45
N ALA A 210 -4.05 -22.00 -10.28
CA ALA A 210 -3.34 -21.90 -9.01
C ALA A 210 -2.10 -22.82 -8.91
N PRO A 211 -2.13 -24.07 -9.38
CA PRO A 211 -0.95 -24.95 -9.36
C PRO A 211 0.24 -24.50 -10.22
N ASP A 212 0.03 -23.64 -11.22
CA ASP A 212 1.06 -23.31 -12.21
C ASP A 212 1.97 -22.16 -11.76
N ASP A 213 1.39 -21.13 -11.11
CA ASP A 213 2.11 -19.94 -10.64
C ASP A 213 1.37 -19.32 -9.44
N PRO A 214 1.57 -19.84 -8.20
CA PRO A 214 0.84 -19.38 -7.03
C PRO A 214 1.09 -17.90 -6.70
N ASP A 215 2.29 -17.42 -6.96
CA ASP A 215 2.70 -16.03 -6.73
C ASP A 215 1.89 -15.07 -7.59
N ARG A 216 1.84 -15.30 -8.91
CA ARG A 216 1.06 -14.47 -9.84
C ARG A 216 -0.43 -14.59 -9.58
N VAL A 217 -0.92 -15.82 -9.37
CA VAL A 217 -2.35 -16.09 -9.17
C VAL A 217 -2.87 -15.34 -7.94
N LEU A 218 -2.10 -15.29 -6.85
CA LEU A 218 -2.51 -14.54 -5.67
C LEU A 218 -2.69 -13.04 -5.95
N VAL A 219 -1.73 -12.42 -6.65
CA VAL A 219 -1.79 -10.98 -6.97
C VAL A 219 -2.97 -10.67 -7.87
N GLU A 220 -3.16 -11.44 -8.95
CA GLU A 220 -4.23 -11.24 -9.92
C GLU A 220 -5.62 -11.44 -9.30
N TRP A 221 -5.78 -12.45 -8.44
CA TRP A 221 -7.04 -12.68 -7.73
C TRP A 221 -7.37 -11.53 -6.77
N MET A 222 -6.38 -11.04 -6.02
CA MET A 222 -6.55 -9.91 -5.11
C MET A 222 -6.86 -8.61 -5.86
N ASP A 223 -6.19 -8.35 -6.98
CA ASP A 223 -6.46 -7.19 -7.83
C ASP A 223 -7.88 -7.25 -8.43
N ARG A 224 -8.28 -8.42 -8.92
CA ARG A 224 -9.64 -8.63 -9.46
C ARG A 224 -10.70 -8.44 -8.39
N GLU A 225 -10.50 -8.99 -7.19
CA GLU A 225 -11.46 -8.80 -6.10
C GLU A 225 -11.57 -7.32 -5.69
N GLU A 226 -10.44 -6.60 -5.60
CA GLU A 226 -10.42 -5.17 -5.27
C GLU A 226 -11.18 -4.33 -6.31
N GLN A 227 -10.99 -4.62 -7.60
CA GLN A 227 -11.72 -3.95 -8.69
C GLN A 227 -13.23 -4.16 -8.57
N LEU A 228 -13.68 -5.42 -8.42
CA LEU A 228 -15.09 -5.75 -8.23
C LEU A 228 -15.64 -5.08 -6.95
N PHE A 229 -14.85 -5.08 -5.87
CA PHE A 229 -15.24 -4.53 -4.57
C PHE A 229 -15.51 -3.03 -4.66
N ARG A 230 -14.58 -2.27 -5.24
CA ARG A 230 -14.70 -0.81 -5.39
C ARG A 230 -15.93 -0.42 -6.21
N ARG A 231 -16.20 -1.16 -7.28
CA ARG A 231 -17.37 -0.95 -8.15
C ARG A 231 -18.68 -1.11 -7.39
N LEU A 232 -18.83 -2.24 -6.71
CA LEU A 232 -20.04 -2.53 -5.94
C LEU A 232 -20.16 -1.59 -4.73
N GLU A 233 -19.06 -1.29 -4.03
CA GLU A 233 -19.04 -0.33 -2.93
C GLU A 233 -19.49 1.06 -3.40
N ARG A 234 -18.98 1.55 -4.54
CA ARG A 234 -19.37 2.84 -5.11
C ARG A 234 -20.86 2.90 -5.40
N ARG A 235 -21.43 1.84 -6.00
CA ARG A 235 -22.87 1.77 -6.29
C ARG A 235 -23.70 1.85 -5.01
N ILE A 236 -23.32 1.10 -3.98
CA ILE A 236 -24.00 1.07 -2.67
C ILE A 236 -23.90 2.44 -1.97
N VAL A 237 -22.71 3.03 -1.98
CA VAL A 237 -22.44 4.32 -1.34
C VAL A 237 -23.16 5.46 -2.07
N ALA A 238 -23.14 5.47 -3.39
CA ALA A 238 -23.83 6.47 -4.20
C ALA A 238 -25.35 6.46 -3.94
N GLU A 239 -25.96 5.27 -3.89
CA GLU A 239 -27.38 5.13 -3.56
C GLU A 239 -27.69 5.67 -2.15
N ARG A 240 -26.87 5.32 -1.15
CA ARG A 240 -27.08 5.79 0.23
C ARG A 240 -26.92 7.31 0.34
N ILE A 241 -25.96 7.89 -0.36
CA ILE A 241 -25.77 9.35 -0.40
C ILE A 241 -26.98 10.01 -1.08
N ALA A 242 -27.47 9.46 -2.18
CA ALA A 242 -28.64 9.97 -2.89
C ALA A 242 -29.92 9.93 -2.05
N ALA A 243 -30.09 8.89 -1.22
CA ALA A 243 -31.19 8.78 -0.27
C ALA A 243 -31.12 9.84 0.87
N GLY A 244 -29.95 10.45 1.08
CA GLY A 244 -29.72 11.48 2.09
C GLY A 244 -29.60 10.97 3.53
N PHE A 245 -29.18 11.87 4.43
CA PHE A 245 -29.08 11.64 5.86
C PHE A 245 -29.98 12.66 6.58
N MET A 246 -31.25 12.31 6.76
CA MET A 246 -32.28 13.17 7.31
C MET A 246 -32.93 12.52 8.54
N ALA A 247 -33.05 13.29 9.62
CA ALA A 247 -33.80 12.98 10.82
C ALA A 247 -35.03 13.92 10.93
N PRO A 248 -36.02 13.64 11.80
CA PRO A 248 -37.20 14.49 11.97
C PRO A 248 -36.86 15.97 12.30
N ASP A 249 -35.71 16.21 12.92
CA ASP A 249 -35.30 17.51 13.45
C ASP A 249 -34.21 18.20 12.61
N GLY A 250 -33.83 17.62 11.45
CA GLY A 250 -32.78 18.16 10.58
C GLY A 250 -31.86 17.09 9.98
N ALA A 251 -30.59 17.42 9.79
CA ALA A 251 -29.61 16.48 9.24
C ALA A 251 -29.26 15.37 10.25
N ASP A 252 -29.26 14.12 9.79
CA ASP A 252 -28.84 12.96 10.59
C ASP A 252 -27.30 12.81 10.55
N VAL A 253 -26.62 13.66 11.32
CA VAL A 253 -25.15 13.68 11.40
C VAL A 253 -24.61 12.35 11.95
N ASP A 254 -25.25 11.80 12.97
CA ASP A 254 -24.82 10.54 13.59
C ASP A 254 -24.99 9.35 12.63
N GLY A 255 -26.07 9.33 11.84
CA GLY A 255 -26.27 8.36 10.78
C GLY A 255 -25.21 8.45 9.68
N PHE A 256 -24.79 9.67 9.31
CA PHE A 256 -23.69 9.88 8.36
C PHE A 256 -22.35 9.35 8.92
N LEU A 257 -22.00 9.71 10.15
CA LEU A 257 -20.77 9.26 10.80
C LEU A 257 -20.72 7.75 10.96
N SER A 258 -21.82 7.14 11.41
CA SER A 258 -21.96 5.69 11.57
C SER A 258 -21.85 4.95 10.23
N PHE A 259 -22.45 5.51 9.17
CA PHE A 259 -22.33 4.96 7.83
C PHE A 259 -20.88 5.04 7.31
N SER A 260 -20.22 6.19 7.46
CA SER A 260 -18.82 6.39 7.06
C SER A 260 -17.90 5.39 7.76
N LEU A 261 -18.05 5.22 9.08
CA LEU A 261 -17.29 4.26 9.86
C LEU A 261 -17.56 2.80 9.42
N SER A 262 -18.80 2.46 9.12
CA SER A 262 -19.18 1.13 8.60
C SER A 262 -18.50 0.82 7.26
N VAL A 263 -18.44 1.80 6.34
CA VAL A 263 -17.73 1.67 5.07
C VAL A 263 -16.24 1.43 5.30
N GLN A 264 -15.59 2.25 6.14
CA GLN A 264 -14.16 2.11 6.43
C GLN A 264 -13.82 0.76 7.09
N ASN A 265 -14.63 0.32 8.06
CA ASN A 265 -14.43 -0.97 8.74
C ASN A 265 -14.63 -2.16 7.79
N ARG A 266 -15.58 -2.05 6.85
CA ARG A 266 -15.80 -3.06 5.82
C ARG A 266 -14.56 -3.25 4.94
N ARG A 267 -13.94 -2.15 4.48
CA ARG A 267 -12.70 -2.19 3.68
C ARG A 267 -11.59 -2.96 4.42
N LYS A 268 -11.35 -2.58 5.69
CA LYS A 268 -10.32 -3.21 6.54
C LYS A 268 -10.58 -4.69 6.75
N SER A 269 -11.81 -5.06 7.10
CA SER A 269 -12.17 -6.46 7.37
C SER A 269 -12.09 -7.34 6.14
N ARG A 270 -12.55 -6.82 4.99
CA ARG A 270 -12.61 -7.60 3.75
C ARG A 270 -11.25 -7.86 3.13
N ALA A 271 -10.34 -6.89 3.13
CA ALA A 271 -9.00 -7.08 2.57
C ALA A 271 -8.25 -8.25 3.24
N GLY A 272 -8.33 -8.36 4.58
CA GLY A 272 -7.74 -9.48 5.31
C GLY A 272 -8.42 -10.82 5.00
N GLN A 273 -9.75 -10.86 5.05
CA GLN A 273 -10.51 -12.07 4.77
C GLN A 273 -10.35 -12.57 3.32
N ALA A 274 -10.27 -11.66 2.35
CA ALA A 274 -10.03 -11.97 0.95
C ALA A 274 -8.67 -12.64 0.77
N LEU A 275 -7.62 -12.06 1.37
CA LEU A 275 -6.27 -12.64 1.34
C LEU A 275 -6.28 -14.08 1.90
N GLU A 276 -6.88 -14.30 3.06
CA GLU A 276 -7.01 -15.64 3.63
C GLU A 276 -7.82 -16.58 2.72
N ASN A 277 -8.92 -16.13 2.11
CA ASN A 277 -9.73 -16.96 1.21
C ASN A 277 -8.95 -17.38 -0.05
N HIS A 278 -8.13 -16.49 -0.61
CA HIS A 278 -7.32 -16.79 -1.77
C HIS A 278 -6.16 -17.73 -1.43
N LEU A 279 -5.51 -17.53 -0.28
CA LEU A 279 -4.47 -18.45 0.22
C LEU A 279 -5.03 -19.85 0.48
N GLU A 280 -6.19 -19.95 1.13
CA GLU A 280 -6.88 -21.22 1.37
C GLU A 280 -7.14 -21.96 0.04
N ALA A 281 -7.62 -21.26 -0.99
CA ALA A 281 -7.81 -21.84 -2.32
C ALA A 281 -6.49 -22.32 -2.97
N ILE A 282 -5.40 -21.56 -2.82
CA ILE A 282 -4.06 -21.95 -3.31
C ILE A 282 -3.56 -23.20 -2.57
N PHE A 283 -3.68 -23.27 -1.24
CA PHE A 283 -3.26 -24.42 -0.45
C PHE A 283 -4.02 -25.70 -0.84
N ILE A 284 -5.34 -25.59 -1.03
CA ILE A 284 -6.17 -26.69 -1.53
C ILE A 284 -5.68 -27.16 -2.90
N ALA A 285 -5.46 -26.23 -3.84
CA ALA A 285 -5.01 -26.56 -5.19
C ALA A 285 -3.64 -27.25 -5.22
N HIS A 286 -2.76 -26.95 -4.25
CA HIS A 286 -1.45 -27.58 -4.11
C HIS A 286 -1.45 -28.87 -3.27
N GLY A 287 -2.61 -29.32 -2.78
CA GLY A 287 -2.73 -30.54 -1.98
C GLY A 287 -2.03 -30.45 -0.63
N VAL A 288 -1.91 -29.26 -0.05
CA VAL A 288 -1.24 -29.02 1.24
C VAL A 288 -2.23 -29.21 2.38
N GLU A 289 -1.92 -30.10 3.33
CA GLU A 289 -2.75 -30.24 4.54
C GLU A 289 -2.64 -28.99 5.41
N HIS A 290 -3.77 -28.39 5.76
CA HIS A 290 -3.78 -27.17 6.56
C HIS A 290 -5.10 -27.02 7.31
N ARG A 291 -5.08 -26.16 8.33
CA ARG A 291 -6.29 -25.69 9.01
C ARG A 291 -6.24 -24.19 9.25
N ARG A 292 -7.28 -23.51 8.79
CA ARG A 292 -7.49 -22.08 9.02
C ARG A 292 -8.00 -21.81 10.44
N GLY A 293 -7.46 -20.79 11.12
CA GLY A 293 -7.94 -20.32 12.41
C GLY A 293 -7.91 -21.36 13.54
N ALA A 294 -6.97 -22.29 13.50
CA ALA A 294 -6.85 -23.37 14.48
C ALA A 294 -6.43 -22.83 15.85
N ALA A 295 -7.10 -23.28 16.93
CA ALA A 295 -6.75 -22.84 18.28
C ALA A 295 -5.48 -23.54 18.79
N THR A 296 -4.48 -22.73 19.14
CA THR A 296 -3.20 -23.08 19.77
C THR A 296 -3.22 -22.75 21.27
N GLU A 297 -2.05 -22.58 21.90
CA GLU A 297 -1.92 -22.18 23.30
C GLU A 297 -2.59 -20.83 23.56
N ASN A 298 -3.03 -20.61 24.80
CA ASN A 298 -3.62 -19.33 25.24
C ASN A 298 -4.82 -18.82 24.42
N ARG A 299 -5.52 -19.73 23.70
CA ARG A 299 -6.61 -19.41 22.76
C ARG A 299 -6.17 -18.53 21.58
N ASN A 300 -4.87 -18.48 21.29
CA ASN A 300 -4.37 -17.87 20.07
C ASN A 300 -4.86 -18.67 18.85
N LYS A 301 -4.94 -17.96 17.72
CA LYS A 301 -5.48 -18.50 16.46
C LYS A 301 -4.64 -17.98 15.31
N PRO A 302 -3.54 -18.67 14.97
CA PRO A 302 -2.87 -18.40 13.71
C PRO A 302 -3.85 -18.50 12.54
N ASP A 303 -3.64 -17.65 11.54
CA ASP A 303 -4.47 -17.61 10.34
C ASP A 303 -4.43 -19.00 9.66
N PHE A 304 -3.24 -19.61 9.52
CA PHE A 304 -3.08 -20.99 9.05
C PHE A 304 -2.09 -21.79 9.89
N LEU A 305 -2.44 -23.05 10.12
CA LEU A 305 -1.61 -24.05 10.79
C LEU A 305 -1.46 -25.30 9.92
N PHE A 306 -0.23 -25.79 9.80
CA PHE A 306 0.15 -26.91 8.93
C PHE A 306 0.89 -27.99 9.75
N PRO A 307 0.56 -29.29 9.59
CA PRO A 307 -0.57 -29.83 8.80
C PRO A 307 -1.93 -29.60 9.47
N GLY A 308 -1.97 -29.40 10.79
CA GLY A 308 -3.21 -29.13 11.51
C GLY A 308 -3.08 -29.17 13.04
N PRO A 309 -4.21 -28.95 13.75
CA PRO A 309 -4.24 -28.85 15.20
C PRO A 309 -4.01 -30.18 15.91
N MET A 310 -4.28 -31.32 15.25
CA MET A 310 -4.03 -32.63 15.86
C MET A 310 -2.54 -32.86 16.04
N GLN A 311 -1.76 -32.65 14.98
CA GLN A 311 -0.30 -32.76 14.99
C GLN A 311 0.33 -31.68 15.87
N TYR A 312 -0.23 -30.46 15.86
CA TYR A 312 0.22 -29.40 16.74
C TYR A 312 -0.03 -29.66 18.23
N ARG A 313 -1.01 -30.48 18.61
CA ARG A 313 -1.24 -30.83 20.02
C ARG A 313 -0.49 -32.07 20.46
N ASP A 314 -0.08 -32.92 19.52
CA ASP A 314 0.66 -34.14 19.80
C ASP A 314 2.13 -33.83 20.14
N PRO A 315 2.58 -34.02 21.40
CA PRO A 315 3.97 -33.79 21.78
C PRO A 315 4.96 -34.74 21.11
N ALA A 316 4.50 -35.91 20.63
CA ALA A 316 5.32 -36.86 19.90
C ALA A 316 5.53 -36.47 18.43
N PHE A 317 4.68 -35.58 17.89
CA PHE A 317 4.86 -35.06 16.54
C PHE A 317 6.04 -34.07 16.49
N PRO A 318 7.01 -34.22 15.57
CA PRO A 318 8.18 -33.35 15.51
C PRO A 318 7.82 -31.88 15.26
N ALA A 319 8.30 -30.99 16.11
CA ALA A 319 8.06 -29.54 15.98
C ALA A 319 8.64 -28.96 14.68
N SER A 320 9.73 -29.54 14.15
CA SER A 320 10.33 -29.18 12.86
C SER A 320 9.41 -29.41 11.66
N ARG A 321 8.36 -30.23 11.81
CA ARG A 321 7.36 -30.52 10.79
C ARG A 321 6.10 -29.66 10.92
N LEU A 322 6.01 -28.84 11.96
CA LEU A 322 4.93 -27.89 12.16
C LEU A 322 5.28 -26.57 11.45
N THR A 323 4.29 -25.97 10.81
CA THR A 323 4.43 -24.63 10.21
C THR A 323 3.21 -23.80 10.53
N MET A 324 3.40 -22.49 10.72
CA MET A 324 2.31 -21.53 10.82
C MET A 324 2.52 -20.41 9.80
N LEU A 325 1.42 -19.85 9.31
CA LEU A 325 1.42 -18.67 8.47
C LEU A 325 0.39 -17.68 9.00
N GLY A 326 0.86 -16.49 9.38
CA GLY A 326 -0.01 -15.33 9.55
C GLY A 326 -0.21 -14.65 8.20
N ALA A 327 -1.44 -14.22 7.89
CA ALA A 327 -1.77 -13.54 6.65
C ALA A 327 -2.23 -12.11 6.97
N LYS A 328 -1.48 -11.10 6.51
CA LYS A 328 -1.84 -9.69 6.71
C LYS A 328 -1.73 -8.95 5.38
N SER A 329 -2.85 -8.43 4.87
CA SER A 329 -2.87 -7.61 3.66
C SER A 329 -1.90 -6.41 3.75
N THR A 330 -1.80 -5.84 4.95
CA THR A 330 -0.81 -4.84 5.33
C THR A 330 -0.14 -5.27 6.64
N ALA A 331 1.18 -5.41 6.64
CA ALA A 331 1.95 -5.81 7.80
C ALA A 331 2.03 -4.69 8.85
N LYS A 332 2.46 -3.47 8.47
CA LYS A 332 2.70 -2.32 9.40
C LYS A 332 3.22 -2.79 10.76
N ASP A 333 2.72 -2.39 11.93
CA ASP A 333 3.14 -3.01 13.21
C ASP A 333 2.39 -4.29 13.59
N ARG A 334 1.38 -4.69 12.80
CA ARG A 334 0.50 -5.82 13.12
C ARG A 334 1.20 -7.18 13.00
N TRP A 335 2.37 -7.25 12.35
CA TRP A 335 3.16 -8.49 12.30
C TRP A 335 3.58 -8.97 13.70
N ARG A 336 3.74 -8.06 14.67
CA ARG A 336 4.16 -8.41 16.04
C ARG A 336 3.16 -9.34 16.73
N GLN A 337 1.88 -9.27 16.35
CA GLN A 337 0.80 -10.12 16.88
C GLN A 337 1.04 -11.61 16.58
N ILE A 338 1.70 -11.91 15.47
CA ILE A 338 1.98 -13.27 14.99
C ILE A 338 2.99 -13.98 15.90
N LEU A 339 3.89 -13.22 16.54
CA LEU A 339 5.00 -13.77 17.32
C LEU A 339 4.55 -14.65 18.49
N SER A 340 3.37 -14.37 19.05
CA SER A 340 2.80 -15.10 20.17
C SER A 340 1.85 -16.24 19.78
N GLU A 341 1.55 -16.44 18.50
CA GLU A 341 0.43 -17.30 18.10
C GLU A 341 0.68 -18.81 18.19
N ALA A 342 1.93 -19.26 18.18
CA ALA A 342 2.26 -20.69 18.29
C ALA A 342 3.63 -20.89 18.97
N ASP A 343 3.61 -21.43 20.18
CA ASP A 343 4.82 -21.61 21.00
C ASP A 343 5.68 -22.77 20.50
N ARG A 344 5.07 -23.84 19.97
CA ARG A 344 5.81 -24.99 19.43
C ARG A 344 6.56 -24.69 18.13
N ILE A 345 6.27 -23.57 17.47
CA ILE A 345 6.81 -23.20 16.17
C ILE A 345 7.74 -21.99 16.35
N PRO A 346 9.07 -22.21 16.44
CA PRO A 346 10.02 -21.12 16.64
C PRO A 346 10.13 -20.23 15.39
N GLU A 347 10.21 -20.84 14.20
CA GLU A 347 10.25 -20.14 12.92
C GLU A 347 8.84 -19.90 12.38
N LYS A 348 8.42 -18.64 12.41
CA LYS A 348 7.09 -18.23 11.98
C LYS A 348 7.14 -17.64 10.58
N HIS A 349 6.03 -17.69 9.86
CA HIS A 349 5.92 -17.10 8.53
C HIS A 349 4.81 -16.05 8.52
N LEU A 350 5.05 -14.94 7.83
CA LEU A 350 4.05 -13.89 7.59
C LEU A 350 3.92 -13.70 6.08
N LEU A 351 2.72 -13.92 5.55
CA LEU A 351 2.38 -13.52 4.19
C LEU A 351 1.76 -12.13 4.14
N THR A 352 2.33 -11.26 3.30
CA THR A 352 1.79 -9.93 3.04
C THR A 352 1.86 -9.54 1.57
N LEU A 353 1.06 -8.55 1.19
CA LEU A 353 1.12 -7.89 -0.12
C LEU A 353 1.62 -6.44 0.00
N GLU A 354 2.05 -6.03 1.19
CA GLU A 354 2.61 -4.69 1.42
C GLU A 354 3.98 -4.57 0.72
N PRO A 355 4.14 -3.64 -0.25
CA PRO A 355 5.40 -3.43 -0.94
C PRO A 355 6.40 -2.65 -0.07
N GLY A 356 7.70 -2.83 -0.31
CA GLY A 356 8.75 -1.92 0.15
C GLY A 356 8.87 -1.72 1.67
N ILE A 357 8.53 -2.72 2.49
CA ILE A 357 8.73 -2.67 3.95
C ILE A 357 10.16 -2.24 4.30
N SER A 358 10.32 -1.33 5.27
CA SER A 358 11.63 -0.75 5.63
C SER A 358 12.65 -1.79 6.07
N GLU A 359 13.94 -1.49 5.85
CA GLU A 359 15.06 -2.33 6.29
C GLU A 359 15.09 -2.49 7.81
N ASN A 360 14.73 -1.43 8.55
CA ASN A 360 14.60 -1.46 10.00
C ASN A 360 13.57 -2.52 10.42
N GLN A 361 12.40 -2.48 9.82
CA GLN A 361 11.33 -3.41 10.14
C GLN A 361 11.67 -4.85 9.72
N THR A 362 12.27 -5.07 8.56
CA THR A 362 12.68 -6.43 8.16
C THR A 362 13.80 -6.99 9.04
N ARG A 363 14.73 -6.16 9.53
CA ARG A 363 15.75 -6.57 10.51
C ARG A 363 15.11 -6.99 11.83
N GLU A 364 14.09 -6.28 12.29
CA GLU A 364 13.33 -6.69 13.47
C GLU A 364 12.60 -8.03 13.26
N MET A 365 11.98 -8.24 12.10
CA MET A 365 11.34 -9.52 11.76
C MET A 365 12.35 -10.68 11.77
N GLN A 366 13.51 -10.49 11.13
CA GLN A 366 14.62 -11.45 11.14
C GLN A 366 15.07 -11.80 12.57
N ALA A 367 15.33 -10.78 13.40
CA ALA A 367 15.76 -10.96 14.79
C ALA A 367 14.72 -11.69 15.66
N ARG A 368 13.46 -11.75 15.22
CA ARG A 368 12.35 -12.45 15.90
C ARG A 368 12.01 -13.80 15.25
N HIS A 369 12.83 -14.28 14.31
CA HIS A 369 12.59 -15.52 13.56
C HIS A 369 11.25 -15.53 12.80
N LEU A 370 10.81 -14.37 12.30
CA LEU A 370 9.63 -14.24 11.45
C LEU A 370 10.07 -14.11 9.99
N GLN A 371 9.88 -15.16 9.19
CA GLN A 371 10.15 -15.17 7.76
C GLN A 371 9.04 -14.42 7.00
N LEU A 372 9.43 -13.40 6.23
CA LEU A 372 8.50 -12.69 5.37
C LEU A 372 8.28 -13.46 4.07
N VAL A 373 7.01 -13.70 3.75
CA VAL A 373 6.52 -14.38 2.55
C VAL A 373 5.73 -13.38 1.71
N LEU A 374 6.04 -13.25 0.43
CA LEU A 374 5.33 -12.36 -0.50
C LEU A 374 5.57 -12.79 -1.95
N PRO A 375 4.61 -12.52 -2.86
CA PRO A 375 4.78 -12.81 -4.27
C PRO A 375 6.11 -12.31 -4.86
N SER A 376 6.78 -13.14 -5.65
CA SER A 376 8.13 -12.91 -6.19
C SER A 376 8.29 -11.54 -6.85
N ARG A 377 7.26 -11.07 -7.57
CA ARG A 377 7.31 -9.77 -8.25
C ARG A 377 7.25 -8.57 -7.32
N LEU A 378 6.76 -8.73 -6.09
CA LEU A 378 6.84 -7.67 -5.08
C LEU A 378 8.26 -7.49 -4.54
N HIS A 379 9.18 -8.45 -4.74
CA HIS A 379 10.54 -8.37 -4.21
C HIS A 379 11.31 -7.18 -4.80
N VAL A 380 11.00 -6.77 -6.04
CA VAL A 380 11.60 -5.58 -6.67
C VAL A 380 11.29 -4.28 -5.95
N THR A 381 10.24 -4.24 -5.13
CA THR A 381 9.87 -3.08 -4.32
C THR A 381 10.74 -2.94 -3.06
N TYR A 382 11.49 -4.00 -2.71
CA TYR A 382 12.37 -4.05 -1.55
C TYR A 382 13.81 -3.68 -1.95
N ARG A 383 14.58 -3.21 -0.97
CA ARG A 383 15.99 -2.88 -1.17
C ARG A 383 16.81 -4.14 -1.50
N PRO A 384 17.88 -4.03 -2.31
CA PRO A 384 18.71 -5.18 -2.66
C PRO A 384 19.21 -6.00 -1.45
N ALA A 385 19.51 -5.32 -0.34
CA ALA A 385 19.95 -5.97 0.90
C ALA A 385 18.88 -6.88 1.55
N GLN A 386 17.59 -6.66 1.26
CA GLN A 386 16.48 -7.43 1.81
C GLN A 386 16.12 -8.64 0.93
N GLN A 387 16.27 -8.51 -0.40
CA GLN A 387 15.71 -9.44 -1.38
C GLN A 387 16.16 -10.90 -1.17
N GLY A 388 17.43 -11.12 -0.82
CA GLY A 388 17.96 -12.46 -0.57
C GLY A 388 17.37 -13.18 0.65
N TRP A 389 16.71 -12.45 1.55
CA TRP A 389 16.03 -13.01 2.71
C TRP A 389 14.54 -13.28 2.47
N LEU A 390 13.93 -12.63 1.46
CA LEU A 390 12.50 -12.77 1.20
C LEU A 390 12.16 -14.18 0.71
N MET A 391 11.05 -14.72 1.17
CA MET A 391 10.50 -16.00 0.68
C MET A 391 9.33 -15.71 -0.26
N ASN A 392 9.26 -16.41 -1.38
CA ASN A 392 8.12 -16.32 -2.28
C ASN A 392 7.05 -17.38 -1.94
N LEU A 393 5.84 -17.28 -2.50
CA LEU A 393 4.75 -18.17 -2.11
C LEU A 393 5.02 -19.61 -2.57
N GLU A 394 5.59 -19.80 -3.75
CA GLU A 394 6.03 -21.10 -4.26
C GLU A 394 7.04 -21.80 -3.33
N ALA A 395 8.04 -21.09 -2.83
CA ALA A 395 9.03 -21.62 -1.89
C ALA A 395 8.39 -21.97 -0.54
N PHE A 396 7.46 -21.14 -0.06
CA PHE A 396 6.69 -21.47 1.15
C PHE A 396 5.87 -22.75 0.97
N LEU A 397 5.19 -22.92 -0.17
CA LEU A 397 4.43 -24.14 -0.46
C LEU A 397 5.34 -25.37 -0.52
N SER A 398 6.54 -25.23 -1.11
CA SER A 398 7.53 -26.29 -1.20
C SER A 398 8.04 -26.70 0.19
N LEU A 399 8.37 -25.74 1.05
CA LEU A 399 8.75 -25.96 2.45
C LEU A 399 7.68 -26.73 3.22
N VAL A 400 6.41 -26.32 3.09
CA VAL A 400 5.32 -27.00 3.80
C VAL A 400 5.13 -28.43 3.30
N LYS A 401 5.20 -28.67 1.98
CA LYS A 401 5.11 -30.01 1.40
C LYS A 401 6.24 -30.93 1.88
N GLU A 402 7.46 -30.43 1.92
CA GLU A 402 8.63 -31.17 2.44
C GLU A 402 8.41 -31.59 3.90
N ARG A 403 8.01 -30.64 4.76
CA ARG A 403 7.72 -30.88 6.18
C ARG A 403 6.58 -31.91 6.38
N GLN A 404 5.61 -31.94 5.48
CA GLN A 404 4.51 -32.91 5.53
C GLN A 404 4.92 -34.32 5.07
N THR A 405 5.72 -34.42 4.01
CA THR A 405 6.18 -35.72 3.47
C THR A 405 7.26 -36.41 4.32
N GLY A 406 7.94 -35.68 5.22
CA GLY A 406 8.84 -36.26 6.21
C GLY A 406 10.23 -36.65 5.67
N HIS A 407 10.64 -36.12 4.51
CA HIS A 407 12.01 -36.23 4.03
C HIS A 407 12.82 -35.07 4.62
N GLY A 408 13.44 -35.29 5.78
CA GLY A 408 14.32 -34.33 6.45
C GLY A 408 15.17 -35.00 7.51
#